data_AF-A6R170-F1
#
_entry.id   AF-A6R170-F1
#
_cell.length_a   1.000
_cell.length_b   1.000
_cell.length_c   1.000
_cell.angle_alpha   90.00
_cell.angle_beta   90.00
_cell.angle_gamma   90.00
#
_symmetry.space_group_name_H-M   'P 1'
#
loop_
_entity.id
_entity.type
_entity.pdbx_description
1 polymer ?
#
loop_
_entity_poly.entity_id
_entity_poly.type
_entity_poly.pdbx_seq_one_letter_code
_entity_poly.pdbx_strand_id
1 'polypeptide(L)'
;MNTFKHEAFMSLKHLILEAEYQRRINTINAGVAFCGVEEGRPSRRPAVDDDPYPLTKRQRCLLKDNTEVLLHQAMESVQAKFTAEQPQACFQPCICFLCIGNPSCSLESRIKKYATPGSLTRHFLRRHINPPWPATGVECNVCEGKVLPAKSALLNHAEEAHGTVVRGHTQEKLALEYQQSLEN
;
A
#
# COMPACT_ATOMS: atom_id res chain seq x y z
N MET A 1 64.28 1.29 20.75
CA MET A 1 63.65 -0.06 20.79
C MET A 1 62.12 0.04 20.89
N ASN A 2 61.43 0.76 19.97
CA ASN A 2 59.96 0.88 19.98
C ASN A 2 59.31 0.64 18.60
N THR A 3 60.06 0.21 17.58
CA THR A 3 59.54 -0.06 16.23
C THR A 3 58.96 -1.48 16.09
N PHE A 4 59.52 -2.46 16.83
CA PHE A 4 59.16 -3.88 16.70
C PHE A 4 57.73 -4.24 17.16
N LYS A 5 57.14 -3.45 18.09
CA LYS A 5 55.79 -3.70 18.61
C LYS A 5 54.67 -3.20 17.68
N HIS A 6 54.96 -2.22 16.82
CA HIS A 6 53.96 -1.69 15.87
C HIS A 6 53.77 -2.59 14.66
N GLU A 7 54.84 -3.24 14.17
CA GLU A 7 54.80 -4.14 13.01
C GLU A 7 53.97 -5.41 13.29
N ALA A 8 54.17 -6.02 14.46
CA ALA A 8 53.43 -7.22 14.87
C ALA A 8 51.92 -6.98 15.05
N PHE A 9 51.53 -5.80 15.54
CA PHE A 9 50.13 -5.43 15.75
C PHE A 9 49.39 -5.14 14.43
N MET A 10 50.07 -4.52 13.45
CA MET A 10 49.51 -4.33 12.11
C MET A 10 49.37 -5.66 11.36
N SER A 11 50.35 -6.56 11.50
CA SER A 11 50.30 -7.90 10.90
C SER A 11 49.16 -8.76 11.44
N LEU A 12 48.89 -8.72 12.76
CA LEU A 12 47.80 -9.47 13.38
C LEU A 12 46.42 -8.94 12.94
N LYS A 13 46.28 -7.61 12.83
CA LYS A 13 45.06 -6.99 12.30
C LYS A 13 44.81 -7.36 10.84
N HIS A 14 45.86 -7.41 10.03
CA HIS A 14 45.78 -7.85 8.64
C HIS A 14 45.32 -9.30 8.54
N LEU A 15 45.90 -10.19 9.37
CA LEU A 15 45.56 -11.61 9.40
C LEU A 15 44.09 -11.86 9.81
N ILE A 16 43.58 -11.10 10.78
CA ILE A 16 42.18 -11.21 11.25
C ILE A 16 41.22 -10.67 10.18
N LEU A 17 41.59 -9.57 9.51
CA LEU A 17 40.80 -8.98 8.44
C LEU A 17 40.72 -9.92 7.22
N GLU A 18 41.85 -10.51 6.83
CA GLU A 18 41.95 -11.44 5.71
C GLU A 18 41.16 -12.73 5.95
N ALA A 19 41.25 -13.29 7.17
CA ALA A 19 40.44 -14.43 7.59
C ALA A 19 38.92 -14.12 7.57
N GLU A 20 38.54 -12.90 7.93
CA GLU A 20 37.15 -12.45 7.87
C GLU A 20 36.65 -12.25 6.43
N TYR A 21 37.47 -11.68 5.55
CA TYR A 21 37.16 -11.62 4.12
C TYR A 21 36.98 -13.01 3.54
N GLN A 22 37.86 -13.95 3.88
CA GLN A 22 37.76 -15.31 3.39
C GLN A 22 36.50 -16.01 3.88
N ARG A 23 36.09 -15.79 5.14
CA ARG A 23 34.81 -16.30 5.66
C ARG A 23 33.62 -15.77 4.87
N ARG A 24 33.58 -14.45 4.61
CA ARG A 24 32.49 -13.83 3.84
C ARG A 24 32.40 -14.38 2.42
N ILE A 25 33.55 -14.52 1.75
CA ILE A 25 33.63 -15.09 0.41
C ILE A 25 33.10 -16.54 0.41
N ASN A 26 33.49 -17.35 1.39
CA ASN A 26 33.04 -18.73 1.48
C ASN A 26 31.53 -18.83 1.73
N THR A 27 30.95 -17.97 2.57
CA THR A 27 29.49 -17.91 2.79
C THR A 27 28.74 -17.49 1.52
N ILE A 28 29.27 -16.51 0.77
CA ILE A 28 28.69 -16.09 -0.50
C ILE A 28 28.72 -17.24 -1.51
N ASN A 29 29.86 -17.91 -1.67
CA ASN A 29 30.01 -19.04 -2.59
C ASN A 29 29.10 -20.21 -2.22
N ALA A 30 28.93 -20.49 -0.92
CA ALA A 30 27.98 -21.51 -0.45
C ALA A 30 26.52 -21.12 -0.76
N GLY A 31 26.16 -19.84 -0.61
CA GLY A 31 24.85 -19.33 -1.00
C GLY A 31 24.60 -19.41 -2.51
N VAL A 32 25.61 -19.10 -3.32
CA VAL A 32 25.55 -19.21 -4.80
C VAL A 32 25.38 -20.67 -5.22
N ALA A 33 26.13 -21.61 -4.62
CA ALA A 33 26.02 -23.04 -4.89
C ALA A 33 24.66 -23.62 -4.46
N PHE A 34 24.08 -23.14 -3.35
CA PHE A 34 22.75 -23.55 -2.89
C PHE A 34 21.62 -23.01 -3.77
N CYS A 35 21.70 -21.74 -4.18
CA CYS A 35 20.63 -21.07 -4.92
C CYS A 35 20.61 -21.37 -6.43
N GLY A 36 21.60 -22.07 -6.98
CA GLY A 36 21.64 -22.40 -8.41
C GLY A 36 21.57 -21.17 -9.31
N VAL A 37 22.23 -20.07 -8.93
CA VAL A 37 22.25 -18.83 -9.72
C VAL A 37 23.04 -19.09 -11.00
N GLU A 38 22.35 -19.30 -12.11
CA GLU A 38 22.92 -19.14 -13.44
C GLU A 38 23.03 -17.64 -13.76
N GLU A 39 24.26 -17.16 -13.96
CA GLU A 39 24.49 -15.83 -14.51
C GLU A 39 24.00 -15.82 -15.96
N GLY A 40 22.75 -15.40 -16.15
CA GLY A 40 22.12 -15.35 -17.47
C GLY A 40 22.95 -14.51 -18.43
N ARG A 41 23.19 -15.04 -19.64
CA ARG A 41 23.92 -14.35 -20.73
C ARG A 41 23.51 -12.87 -20.81
N PRO A 42 24.44 -11.95 -21.12
CA PRO A 42 24.06 -10.60 -21.52
C PRO A 42 23.11 -10.72 -22.71
N SER A 43 21.83 -10.43 -22.48
CA SER A 43 20.84 -10.33 -23.53
C SER A 43 21.35 -9.24 -24.46
N ARG A 44 21.81 -9.62 -25.65
CA ARG A 44 22.06 -8.65 -26.72
C ARG A 44 20.73 -7.95 -26.94
N ARG A 45 20.61 -6.72 -26.46
CA ARG A 45 19.52 -5.83 -26.84
C ARG A 45 19.52 -5.78 -28.38
N PRO A 46 18.44 -6.18 -29.07
CA PRO A 46 18.19 -5.62 -30.39
C PRO A 46 18.01 -4.11 -30.19
N ALA A 47 18.54 -3.35 -31.15
CA ALA A 47 18.44 -1.91 -31.19
C ALA A 47 17.00 -1.45 -30.92
N VAL A 48 16.89 -0.28 -30.29
CA VAL A 48 15.64 0.48 -30.17
C VAL A 48 15.04 0.60 -31.56
N ASP A 49 13.94 -0.12 -31.78
CA ASP A 49 12.98 0.20 -32.83
C ASP A 49 11.67 0.46 -32.12
N ASP A 50 11.20 1.70 -32.24
CA ASP A 50 9.90 2.17 -31.75
C ASP A 50 8.79 1.44 -32.52
N ASP A 51 8.45 0.22 -32.10
CA ASP A 51 7.31 -0.53 -32.60
C ASP A 51 6.37 -0.92 -31.43
N PRO A 52 5.05 -0.64 -31.48
CA PRO A 52 4.12 -0.99 -30.43
C PRO A 52 3.77 -2.48 -30.50
N TYR A 53 4.72 -3.34 -30.14
CA TYR A 53 4.47 -4.78 -30.09
C TYR A 53 3.61 -5.16 -28.86
N PRO A 54 2.59 -6.03 -29.01
CA PRO A 54 1.76 -6.41 -27.88
C PRO A 54 2.55 -7.21 -26.83
N LEU A 55 2.46 -6.75 -25.58
CA LEU A 55 2.97 -7.41 -24.38
C LEU A 55 2.76 -8.93 -24.41
N THR A 56 3.86 -9.68 -24.25
CA THR A 56 3.84 -11.15 -24.19
C THR A 56 2.94 -11.65 -23.05
N LYS A 57 2.31 -12.83 -23.23
CA LYS A 57 1.36 -13.41 -22.26
C LYS A 57 1.94 -13.49 -20.84
N ARG A 58 3.23 -13.85 -20.71
CA ARG A 58 3.94 -13.94 -19.42
C ARG A 58 4.05 -12.58 -18.72
N GLN A 59 4.38 -11.52 -19.44
CA GLN A 59 4.49 -10.18 -18.86
C GLN A 59 3.12 -9.63 -18.44
N ARG A 60 2.07 -9.96 -19.18
CA ARG A 60 0.68 -9.61 -18.83
C ARG A 60 0.22 -10.30 -17.54
N CYS A 61 0.58 -11.58 -17.36
CA CYS A 61 0.32 -12.31 -16.11
C CYS A 61 1.06 -11.65 -14.92
N LEU A 62 2.37 -11.39 -15.05
CA LEU A 62 3.14 -10.76 -13.98
C LEU A 62 2.63 -9.37 -13.59
N LEU A 63 2.24 -8.54 -14.57
CA LEU A 63 1.64 -7.22 -14.29
C LEU A 63 0.28 -7.34 -13.60
N LYS A 64 -0.51 -8.35 -13.98
CA LYS A 64 -1.82 -8.63 -13.36
C LYS A 64 -1.66 -9.09 -11.91
N ASP A 65 -0.74 -10.03 -11.65
CA ASP A 65 -0.45 -10.55 -10.31
C ASP A 65 0.05 -9.43 -9.39
N ASN A 66 0.96 -8.58 -9.87
CA ASN A 66 1.44 -7.42 -9.10
C ASN A 66 0.32 -6.42 -8.78
N THR A 67 -0.62 -6.23 -9.71
CA THR A 67 -1.77 -5.33 -9.52
C THR A 67 -2.72 -5.86 -8.45
N GLU A 68 -3.01 -7.16 -8.48
CA GLU A 68 -3.88 -7.82 -7.49
C GLU A 68 -3.26 -7.78 -6.09
N VAL A 69 -1.95 -8.01 -5.98
CA VAL A 69 -1.20 -7.89 -4.72
C VAL A 69 -1.28 -6.47 -4.16
N LEU A 70 -1.06 -5.44 -4.98
CA LEU A 70 -1.15 -4.04 -4.54
C LEU A 70 -2.55 -3.65 -4.07
N LEU A 71 -3.59 -4.12 -4.78
CA LEU A 71 -4.97 -3.89 -4.37
C LEU A 71 -5.31 -4.58 -3.06
N HIS A 72 -4.87 -5.83 -2.89
CA HIS A 72 -5.08 -6.58 -1.64
C HIS A 72 -4.42 -5.86 -0.47
N GLN A 73 -3.16 -5.46 -0.60
CA GLN A 73 -2.45 -4.71 0.44
C GLN A 73 -3.14 -3.38 0.77
N ALA A 74 -3.65 -2.67 -0.24
CA ALA A 74 -4.42 -1.45 -0.03
C ALA A 74 -5.73 -1.72 0.73
N MET A 75 -6.47 -2.78 0.39
CA MET A 75 -7.70 -3.19 1.09
C MET A 75 -7.44 -3.50 2.56
N GLU A 76 -6.38 -4.26 2.84
CA GLU A 76 -6.00 -4.57 4.23
C GLU A 76 -5.63 -3.33 5.04
N SER A 77 -5.04 -2.32 4.39
CA SER A 77 -4.61 -1.08 5.06
C SER A 77 -5.77 -0.16 5.46
N VAL A 78 -6.95 -0.34 4.87
CA VAL A 78 -8.15 0.47 5.16
C VAL A 78 -9.18 -0.28 5.98
N GLN A 79 -9.01 -1.58 6.22
CA GLN A 79 -9.84 -2.31 7.17
C GLN A 79 -9.37 -2.01 8.59
N ALA A 80 -10.27 -1.53 9.43
CA ALA A 80 -9.95 -1.31 10.82
C ALA A 80 -9.78 -2.67 11.53
N LYS A 81 -8.53 -3.05 11.78
CA LYS A 81 -8.19 -4.25 12.55
C LYS A 81 -7.98 -3.84 14.00
N PHE A 82 -9.03 -3.97 14.82
CA PHE A 82 -8.94 -3.69 16.24
C PHE A 82 -8.40 -4.92 16.96
N THR A 83 -7.16 -4.84 17.44
CA THR A 83 -6.58 -5.82 18.35
C THR A 83 -6.30 -5.15 19.70
N ALA A 84 -6.12 -5.94 20.76
CA ALA A 84 -5.73 -5.41 22.07
C ALA A 84 -4.43 -4.56 22.01
N GLU A 85 -3.61 -4.77 20.97
CA GLU A 85 -2.33 -4.11 20.73
C GLU A 85 -2.43 -2.85 19.86
N GLN A 86 -3.52 -2.66 19.11
CA GLN A 86 -3.79 -1.43 18.34
C GLN A 86 -5.19 -0.89 18.65
N PRO A 87 -5.29 0.05 19.61
CA PRO A 87 -6.52 0.79 19.87
C PRO A 87 -6.97 1.56 18.63
N GLN A 88 -8.29 1.65 18.43
CA GLN A 88 -8.93 2.40 17.34
C GLN A 88 -8.41 3.85 17.19
N ALA A 89 -7.94 4.46 18.28
CA ALA A 89 -7.40 5.82 18.30
C ALA A 89 -6.08 5.99 17.51
N CYS A 90 -5.32 4.91 17.27
CA CYS A 90 -4.03 4.97 16.56
C CYS A 90 -4.14 4.66 15.07
N PHE A 91 -5.29 4.15 14.62
CA PHE A 91 -5.51 3.80 13.22
C PHE A 91 -5.93 5.04 12.41
N GLN A 92 -5.11 5.44 11.43
CA GLN A 92 -5.39 6.57 10.57
C GLN A 92 -5.20 6.18 9.10
N PRO A 93 -6.29 5.86 8.37
CA PRO A 93 -6.19 5.50 6.98
C PRO A 93 -5.67 6.69 6.17
N CYS A 94 -4.86 6.40 5.16
CA CYS A 94 -4.38 7.38 4.18
C CYS A 94 -4.82 7.02 2.76
N ILE A 95 -5.68 6.01 2.57
CA ILE A 95 -6.20 5.58 1.27
C ILE A 95 -7.72 5.55 1.37
N CYS A 96 -8.42 5.89 0.28
CA CYS A 96 -9.88 5.90 0.26
C CYS A 96 -10.45 4.51 -0.05
N PHE A 97 -11.16 3.92 0.90
CA PHE A 97 -11.78 2.60 0.76
C PHE A 97 -12.75 2.50 -0.43
N LEU A 98 -13.52 3.55 -0.72
CA LEU A 98 -14.41 3.60 -1.89
C LEU A 98 -13.65 3.69 -3.21
N CYS A 99 -12.52 4.40 -3.24
CA CYS A 99 -11.67 4.41 -4.44
C CYS A 99 -11.05 3.04 -4.68
N ILE A 100 -10.53 2.38 -3.65
CA ILE A 100 -10.02 1.01 -3.76
C ILE A 100 -11.07 0.09 -4.37
N GLY A 101 -12.32 0.20 -3.92
CA GLY A 101 -13.43 -0.61 -4.40
C GLY A 101 -13.95 -0.28 -5.79
N ASN A 102 -13.57 0.83 -6.41
CA ASN A 102 -14.21 1.29 -7.64
C ASN A 102 -13.45 0.84 -8.91
N PRO A 103 -13.97 -0.12 -9.70
CA PRO A 103 -13.31 -0.61 -10.91
C PRO A 103 -13.30 0.41 -12.05
N SER A 104 -14.14 1.46 -12.00
CA SER A 104 -14.15 2.53 -13.02
C SER A 104 -12.99 3.51 -12.87
N CYS A 105 -12.26 3.47 -11.76
CA CYS A 105 -11.06 4.28 -11.53
C CYS A 105 -9.79 3.55 -12.01
N SER A 106 -8.79 4.31 -12.48
CA SER A 106 -7.46 3.76 -12.75
C SER A 106 -6.82 3.18 -11.49
N LEU A 107 -5.96 2.17 -11.62
CA LEU A 107 -5.27 1.55 -10.48
C LEU A 107 -4.61 2.60 -9.58
N GLU A 108 -3.88 3.56 -10.17
CA GLU A 108 -3.23 4.65 -9.45
C GLU A 108 -4.20 5.46 -8.59
N SER A 109 -5.41 5.75 -9.11
CA SER A 109 -6.45 6.46 -8.36
C SER A 109 -7.01 5.61 -7.22
N ARG A 110 -7.13 4.29 -7.44
CA ARG A 110 -7.66 3.34 -6.45
C ARG A 110 -6.74 3.19 -5.25
N ILE A 111 -5.42 3.12 -5.48
CA ILE A 111 -4.40 2.94 -4.41
C ILE A 111 -3.76 4.26 -3.96
N LYS A 112 -4.29 5.41 -4.40
CA LYS A 112 -3.71 6.72 -4.10
C LYS A 112 -3.61 6.95 -2.59
N LYS A 113 -2.38 7.14 -2.12
CA LYS A 113 -2.10 7.54 -0.74
C LYS A 113 -2.17 9.07 -0.60
N TYR A 114 -2.93 9.51 0.38
CA TYR A 114 -3.07 10.90 0.79
C TYR A 114 -2.01 11.23 1.84
N ALA A 115 -1.49 12.46 1.79
CA ALA A 115 -0.40 12.88 2.67
C ALA A 115 -0.81 12.95 4.14
N THR A 116 -2.09 13.28 4.39
CA THR A 116 -2.65 13.39 5.75
C THR A 116 -4.06 12.81 5.81
N PRO A 117 -4.53 12.34 6.98
CA PRO A 117 -5.92 11.91 7.17
C PRO A 117 -6.93 12.99 6.80
N GLY A 118 -6.64 14.26 7.12
CA GLY A 118 -7.52 15.38 6.73
C GLY A 118 -7.65 15.56 5.21
N SER A 119 -6.58 15.29 4.44
CA SER A 119 -6.66 15.31 2.98
C SER A 119 -7.46 14.14 2.41
N LEU A 120 -7.41 12.97 3.06
CA LEU A 120 -8.28 11.83 2.75
C LEU A 120 -9.75 12.16 3.05
N THR A 121 -10.06 12.70 4.23
CA THR A 121 -11.43 13.10 4.60
C THR A 121 -12.00 14.11 3.61
N ARG A 122 -11.21 15.12 3.22
CA ARG A 122 -11.63 16.11 2.21
C ARG A 122 -11.93 15.46 0.86
N HIS A 123 -11.08 14.54 0.41
CA HIS A 123 -11.31 13.78 -0.80
C HIS A 123 -12.59 12.97 -0.71
N PHE A 124 -12.77 12.22 0.38
CA PHE A 124 -13.93 11.37 0.61
C PHE A 124 -15.23 12.17 0.54
N LEU A 125 -15.30 13.31 1.23
CA LEU A 125 -16.45 14.20 1.19
C LEU A 125 -16.74 14.69 -0.23
N ARG A 126 -15.73 15.24 -0.92
CA ARG A 126 -15.91 15.84 -2.25
C ARG A 126 -16.27 14.81 -3.32
N ARG A 127 -15.68 13.62 -3.27
CA ARG A 127 -15.80 12.61 -4.33
C ARG A 127 -16.96 11.65 -4.11
N HIS A 128 -17.34 11.38 -2.86
CA HIS A 128 -18.31 10.31 -2.54
C HIS A 128 -19.54 10.79 -1.77
N ILE A 129 -19.46 11.90 -1.01
CA ILE A 129 -20.60 12.40 -0.22
C ILE A 129 -21.34 13.54 -0.94
N ASN A 130 -20.61 14.51 -1.48
CA ASN A 130 -21.19 15.71 -2.08
C ASN A 130 -21.98 15.44 -3.37
N PRO A 131 -21.57 14.51 -4.27
CA PRO A 131 -22.33 14.24 -5.48
C PRO A 131 -23.75 13.70 -5.20
N PRO A 132 -24.67 13.78 -6.18
CA PRO A 132 -25.95 13.08 -6.12
C PRO A 132 -25.75 11.57 -5.95
N TRP A 133 -26.61 10.95 -5.14
CA TRP A 133 -26.53 9.52 -4.83
C TRP A 133 -27.44 8.69 -5.72
N PRO A 134 -27.01 7.48 -6.11
CA PRO A 134 -27.91 6.52 -6.73
C PRO A 134 -29.02 6.14 -5.74
N ALA A 135 -30.23 5.91 -6.24
CA ALA A 135 -31.37 5.49 -5.42
C ALA A 135 -31.13 4.16 -4.70
N THR A 136 -30.24 3.32 -5.24
CA THR A 136 -29.84 2.03 -4.68
C THR A 136 -28.81 2.14 -3.55
N GLY A 137 -28.28 3.34 -3.28
CA GLY A 137 -27.16 3.52 -2.36
C GLY A 137 -25.80 3.13 -2.96
N VAL A 138 -24.78 3.18 -2.11
CA VAL A 138 -23.38 2.93 -2.50
C VAL A 138 -22.88 1.64 -1.85
N GLU A 139 -22.20 0.81 -2.62
CA GLU A 139 -21.62 -0.45 -2.16
C GLU A 139 -20.18 -0.26 -1.65
N CYS A 140 -19.87 -0.89 -0.51
CA CYS A 140 -18.50 -1.02 -0.02
C CYS A 140 -17.87 -2.35 -0.45
N ASN A 141 -17.05 -2.30 -1.49
CA ASN A 141 -16.32 -3.48 -2.00
C ASN A 141 -15.18 -3.97 -1.08
N VAL A 142 -14.87 -3.24 0.00
CA VAL A 142 -13.89 -3.67 1.01
C VAL A 142 -14.54 -4.52 2.10
N CYS A 143 -15.86 -4.35 2.32
CA CYS A 143 -16.65 -5.07 3.31
C CYS A 143 -17.67 -5.99 2.64
N GLU A 144 -17.18 -6.86 1.76
CA GLU A 144 -17.98 -7.92 1.12
C GLU A 144 -19.24 -7.42 0.39
N GLY A 145 -19.17 -6.22 -0.19
CA GLY A 145 -20.29 -5.66 -0.95
C GLY A 145 -21.42 -5.09 -0.09
N LYS A 146 -21.14 -4.68 1.15
CA LYS A 146 -22.14 -4.04 2.02
C LYS A 146 -22.73 -2.81 1.34
N VAL A 147 -24.05 -2.82 1.12
CA VAL A 147 -24.79 -1.70 0.53
C VAL A 147 -25.15 -0.69 1.62
N LEU A 148 -24.85 0.58 1.35
CA LEU A 148 -25.09 1.71 2.25
C LEU A 148 -26.19 2.56 1.62
N PRO A 149 -27.43 2.50 2.14
CA PRO A 149 -28.59 3.08 1.47
C PRO A 149 -28.65 4.61 1.57
N ALA A 150 -27.94 5.21 2.53
CA ALA A 150 -27.98 6.65 2.80
C ALA A 150 -26.58 7.20 3.12
N LYS A 151 -26.42 8.51 2.94
CA LYS A 151 -25.16 9.23 3.23
C LYS A 151 -24.74 9.07 4.70
N SER A 152 -25.69 9.15 5.64
CA SER A 152 -25.45 8.92 7.07
C SER A 152 -24.90 7.51 7.35
N ALA A 153 -25.48 6.50 6.72
CA ALA A 153 -25.00 5.12 6.85
C ALA A 153 -23.57 4.95 6.34
N LEU A 154 -23.21 5.63 5.24
CA LEU A 154 -21.83 5.62 4.75
C LEU A 154 -20.86 6.39 5.66
N LEU A 155 -21.25 7.52 6.24
CA LEU A 155 -20.40 8.24 7.19
C LEU A 155 -20.09 7.38 8.41
N ASN A 156 -21.12 6.76 9.00
CA ASN A 156 -20.95 5.87 10.15
C ASN A 156 -20.07 4.67 9.76
N HIS A 157 -20.33 4.06 8.60
CA HIS A 157 -19.51 2.95 8.10
C HIS A 157 -18.04 3.36 7.86
N ALA A 158 -17.80 4.55 7.32
CA ALA A 158 -16.45 5.06 7.08
C ALA A 158 -15.68 5.23 8.39
N GLU A 159 -16.33 5.69 9.45
CA GLU A 159 -15.71 5.85 10.77
C GLU A 159 -15.50 4.49 11.46
N GLU A 160 -16.52 3.63 11.51
CA GLU A 160 -16.51 2.37 12.24
C GLU A 160 -15.65 1.29 11.57
N ALA A 161 -15.83 1.07 10.27
CA ALA A 161 -15.18 -0.03 9.55
C ALA A 161 -13.82 0.36 8.97
N HIS A 162 -13.62 1.65 8.69
CA HIS A 162 -12.46 2.14 7.97
C HIS A 162 -11.69 3.25 8.67
N GLY A 163 -12.09 3.69 9.87
CA GLY A 163 -11.39 4.75 10.62
C GLY A 163 -11.27 6.08 9.87
N THR A 164 -12.05 6.28 8.81
CA THR A 164 -12.07 7.53 8.03
C THR A 164 -12.92 8.53 8.81
N VAL A 165 -12.26 9.24 9.72
CA VAL A 165 -12.91 10.19 10.61
C VAL A 165 -13.35 11.44 9.84
N VAL A 166 -14.65 11.73 9.89
CA VAL A 166 -15.26 12.96 9.35
C VAL A 166 -15.68 13.87 10.50
N ARG A 167 -14.74 14.29 11.35
CA ARG A 167 -15.04 15.21 12.47
C ARG A 167 -15.18 16.66 11.99
N GLY A 168 -16.23 17.35 12.43
CA GLY A 168 -16.44 18.79 12.25
C GLY A 168 -17.82 19.17 11.69
N HIS A 169 -17.99 20.46 11.34
CA HIS A 169 -19.24 21.09 10.87
C HIS A 169 -20.03 20.32 9.78
N THR A 170 -19.38 19.49 8.96
CA THR A 170 -20.03 18.69 7.93
C THR A 170 -20.92 17.58 8.50
N GLN A 171 -20.53 16.99 9.64
CA GLN A 171 -21.29 15.94 10.33
C GLN A 171 -22.54 16.53 11.00
N GLU A 172 -22.41 17.70 11.62
CA GLU A 172 -23.53 18.46 12.19
C GLU A 172 -24.54 18.86 11.11
N LYS A 173 -24.06 19.37 9.96
CA LYS A 173 -24.94 19.76 8.85
C LYS A 173 -25.70 18.57 8.26
N LEU A 174 -25.04 17.43 8.06
CA LEU A 174 -25.69 16.23 7.50
C LEU A 174 -26.61 15.54 8.53
N ALA A 175 -26.31 15.63 9.82
CA ALA A 175 -27.21 15.17 10.88
C ALA A 175 -28.49 16.04 10.97
N LEU A 176 -28.36 17.36 10.79
CA LEU A 176 -29.50 18.27 10.72
C LEU A 176 -30.36 18.04 9.47
N GLU A 177 -29.74 17.83 8.30
CA GLU A 177 -30.45 17.47 7.07
C GLU A 177 -31.19 16.12 7.20
N TYR A 178 -30.61 15.14 7.90
CA TYR A 178 -31.28 13.87 8.20
C TYR A 178 -32.47 14.03 9.14
N GLN A 179 -32.34 14.80 10.23
CA GLN A 179 -33.46 15.09 11.13
C GLN A 179 -34.62 15.80 10.43
N GLN A 180 -34.33 16.77 9.55
CA GLN A 180 -35.35 17.46 8.76
C GLN A 180 -36.03 16.57 7.72
N SER A 181 -35.37 15.50 7.26
CA SER A 181 -35.97 14.52 6.33
C SER A 181 -36.87 13.49 7.01
N LEU A 182 -36.85 13.40 8.34
CA LEU A 182 -37.72 12.50 9.12
C LEU A 182 -38.98 13.21 9.65
N GLU A 183 -39.01 14.54 9.61
CA GLU A 183 -40.12 15.37 10.12
C GLU A 183 -41.10 15.82 9.01
N ASN A 184 -40.83 15.48 7.74
CA ASN A 184 -41.70 15.70 6.57
C ASN A 184 -42.19 14.36 6.00
#